data_AF-A0A956FTY9-F1
#
_entry.id   AF-A0A956FTY9-F1
#
_cell.length_a   1.000
_cell.length_b   1.000
_cell.length_c   1.000
_cell.angle_alpha   90.00
_cell.angle_beta   90.00
_cell.angle_gamma   90.00
#
_symmetry.space_group_name_H-M   'P 1'
#
loop_
_entity.id
_entity.type
_entity.pdbx_description
1 polymer ?
#
loop_
_entity_poly.entity_id
_entity_poly.type
_entity_poly.pdbx_seq_one_letter_code
_entity_poly.pdbx_strand_id
1 'polypeptide(L)'
;MDPMDPPVRDRAWTSSARLWLAAALAASAPLACAPTEGYVEIAWSFIDQGGSTLYPDGVLADSCDFTAAFAAESASDTLRPAKLRVELEICDPACDGDCEDPACMVVEPTQFACNTARGALTIPATGGDYRFTTRIVAELDGDPDCACVLSTDCALVPGPRDRAVRPGLVTDLQNYQFVLDVTDDPSILDLTPCCALPDSCA
;
A
#
# COMPACT_ATOMS: atom_id res chain seq x y z
N MET A 1 61.21 68.62 -54.26
CA MET A 1 60.08 67.81 -53.72
C MET A 1 59.92 66.62 -54.65
N ASP A 2 60.69 65.57 -54.36
CA ASP A 2 60.48 64.17 -54.76
C ASP A 2 59.53 63.50 -53.73
N PRO A 3 59.03 62.25 -53.90
CA PRO A 3 58.86 61.42 -55.09
C PRO A 3 57.45 60.74 -55.18
N MET A 4 57.26 59.93 -56.23
CA MET A 4 56.21 58.91 -56.41
C MET A 4 56.19 57.84 -55.30
N ASP A 5 55.02 57.24 -55.04
CA ASP A 5 54.88 55.86 -54.53
C ASP A 5 53.50 55.24 -54.90
N PRO A 6 53.36 53.89 -54.90
CA PRO A 6 52.64 53.12 -55.94
C PRO A 6 51.39 52.38 -55.37
N PRO A 7 50.72 51.46 -56.12
CA PRO A 7 49.39 50.97 -55.77
C PRO A 7 49.42 49.76 -54.82
N VAL A 8 48.47 49.71 -53.88
CA VAL A 8 48.28 48.57 -52.97
C VAL A 8 47.23 47.60 -53.56
N ARG A 9 47.69 46.38 -53.85
CA ARG A 9 46.85 45.19 -54.07
C ARG A 9 46.80 44.41 -52.76
N ASP A 10 45.61 44.23 -52.19
CA ASP A 10 45.41 43.21 -51.16
C ASP A 10 44.49 42.10 -51.68
N ARG A 11 45.12 40.93 -51.89
CA ARG A 11 44.45 39.63 -51.99
C ARG A 11 44.19 39.12 -50.57
N ALA A 12 42.93 38.99 -50.19
CA ALA A 12 42.55 38.16 -49.05
C ALA A 12 42.25 36.73 -49.54
N TRP A 13 43.18 35.82 -49.26
CA TRP A 13 42.95 34.38 -49.12
C TRP A 13 43.02 34.05 -47.63
N THR A 14 42.48 32.89 -47.24
CA THR A 14 42.40 32.29 -45.87
C THR A 14 41.07 32.60 -45.16
N SER A 15 40.35 31.66 -44.56
CA SER A 15 40.56 30.22 -44.35
C SER A 15 39.22 29.58 -43.97
N SER A 16 38.74 28.64 -44.78
CA SER A 16 37.59 27.78 -44.44
C SER A 16 38.12 26.44 -43.93
N ALA A 17 38.49 26.36 -42.66
CA ALA A 17 38.75 25.07 -42.04
C ALA A 17 38.66 25.17 -40.51
N ARG A 18 37.66 24.50 -39.94
CA ARG A 18 37.61 23.84 -38.61
C ARG A 18 36.21 23.98 -38.01
N LEU A 19 35.28 23.11 -38.43
CA LEU A 19 33.97 22.94 -37.80
C LEU A 19 33.46 21.51 -38.02
N TRP A 20 34.28 20.49 -37.75
CA TRP A 20 33.84 19.09 -37.85
C TRP A 20 34.56 18.21 -36.83
N LEU A 21 34.43 18.48 -35.53
CA LEU A 21 34.92 17.52 -34.51
C LEU A 21 34.27 17.66 -33.12
N ALA A 22 33.00 18.11 -33.07
CA ALA A 22 32.29 18.29 -31.79
C ALA A 22 30.95 17.53 -31.69
N ALA A 23 30.65 16.60 -32.61
CA ALA A 23 29.34 15.94 -32.68
C ALA A 23 29.30 14.48 -32.17
N ALA A 24 30.41 13.90 -31.70
CA ALA A 24 30.49 12.47 -31.40
C ALA A 24 30.43 12.07 -29.91
N LEU A 25 30.37 13.02 -28.96
CA LEU A 25 30.43 12.72 -27.51
C LEU A 25 29.09 12.80 -26.75
N ALA A 26 27.96 13.05 -27.42
CA ALA A 26 26.68 13.32 -26.74
C ALA A 26 25.67 12.15 -26.74
N ALA A 27 26.12 10.90 -26.90
CA ALA A 27 25.23 9.73 -27.00
C ALA A 27 25.43 8.66 -25.92
N SER A 28 26.11 8.97 -24.82
CA SER A 28 26.03 8.16 -23.61
C SER A 28 24.87 8.67 -22.76
N ALA A 29 23.64 8.42 -23.21
CA ALA A 29 22.49 8.52 -22.31
C ALA A 29 22.76 7.55 -21.16
N PRO A 30 22.78 7.99 -19.89
CA PRO A 30 22.81 7.04 -18.80
C PRO A 30 21.56 6.18 -18.98
N LEU A 31 21.75 4.87 -19.20
CA LEU A 31 20.76 3.87 -18.84
C LEU A 31 20.62 4.00 -17.32
N ALA A 32 19.86 5.01 -16.89
CA ALA A 32 19.53 5.19 -15.50
C ALA A 32 18.80 3.93 -15.10
N CYS A 33 19.40 3.15 -14.19
CA CYS A 33 18.71 2.08 -13.49
C CYS A 33 17.58 2.74 -12.70
N ALA A 34 16.44 2.99 -13.36
CA ALA A 34 15.22 3.33 -12.68
C ALA A 34 14.84 2.08 -11.87
N PRO A 35 14.61 2.20 -10.56
CA PRO A 35 14.12 1.07 -9.80
C PRO A 35 12.80 0.60 -10.43
N THR A 36 12.53 -0.70 -10.37
CA THR A 36 11.32 -1.32 -10.94
C THR A 36 10.25 -1.60 -9.89
N GLU A 37 10.60 -1.37 -8.61
CA GLU A 37 9.81 -1.77 -7.45
C GLU A 37 9.70 -0.61 -6.44
N GLY A 38 8.55 -0.55 -5.78
CA GLY A 38 8.27 0.26 -4.60
C GLY A 38 8.03 -0.63 -3.40
N TYR A 39 8.11 -0.06 -2.19
CA TYR A 39 7.89 -0.80 -0.96
C TYR A 39 6.74 -0.17 -0.19
N VAL A 40 5.79 -0.96 0.29
CA VAL A 40 4.66 -0.50 1.08
C VAL A 40 4.83 -1.02 2.49
N GLU A 41 4.91 -0.13 3.48
CA GLU A 41 4.93 -0.48 4.89
C GLU A 41 3.69 0.10 5.58
N ILE A 42 3.02 -0.75 6.35
CA ILE A 42 1.88 -0.37 7.18
C ILE A 42 2.19 -0.72 8.63
N ALA A 43 1.71 0.09 9.55
CA ALA A 43 1.63 -0.19 10.97
C ALA A 43 0.18 -0.08 11.40
N TRP A 44 -0.23 -0.84 12.39
CA TRP A 44 -1.58 -0.75 12.92
C TRP A 44 -1.65 -0.92 14.43
N SER A 45 -2.73 -0.39 14.99
CA SER A 45 -3.14 -0.62 16.37
C SER A 45 -4.65 -0.85 16.41
N PHE A 46 -5.09 -1.73 17.29
CA PHE A 46 -6.50 -1.85 17.66
C PHE A 46 -6.73 -1.04 18.93
N ILE A 47 -7.78 -0.23 18.94
CA ILE A 47 -8.19 0.58 20.07
C ILE A 47 -9.68 0.34 20.36
N ASP A 48 -10.11 0.50 21.61
CA ASP A 48 -11.54 0.47 21.96
C ASP A 48 -12.23 1.80 21.59
N GLN A 49 -13.55 1.87 21.74
CA GLN A 49 -14.33 3.09 21.52
C GLN A 49 -13.94 4.25 22.47
N GLY A 50 -13.33 3.94 23.62
CA GLY A 50 -12.77 4.92 24.55
C GLY A 50 -11.39 5.45 24.16
N GLY A 51 -10.78 4.89 23.11
CA GLY A 51 -9.43 5.21 22.65
C GLY A 51 -8.32 4.48 23.41
N SER A 52 -8.65 3.51 24.27
CA SER A 52 -7.65 2.68 24.94
C SER A 52 -7.04 1.70 23.94
N THR A 53 -5.72 1.56 23.98
CA THR A 53 -5.05 0.56 23.14
C THR A 53 -5.43 -0.85 23.58
N LEU A 54 -5.94 -1.63 22.63
CA LEU A 54 -6.16 -3.07 22.75
C LEU A 54 -4.93 -3.85 22.25
N TYR A 55 -4.28 -3.37 21.20
CA TYR A 55 -3.06 -3.92 20.59
C TYR A 55 -2.25 -2.78 19.93
N PRO A 56 -0.90 -2.77 19.96
CA PRO A 56 0.00 -3.79 20.51
C PRO A 56 0.24 -3.72 22.02
N ASP A 57 0.05 -2.54 22.62
CA ASP A 57 0.41 -2.29 24.02
C ASP A 57 -0.75 -2.58 25.01
N GLY A 58 -1.78 -3.26 24.55
CA GLY A 58 -3.05 -3.43 25.26
C GLY A 58 -3.28 -4.83 25.83
N VAL A 59 -4.56 -5.18 25.96
CA VAL A 59 -5.00 -6.48 26.51
C VAL A 59 -4.86 -7.65 25.53
N LEU A 60 -4.81 -7.36 24.23
CA LEU A 60 -4.64 -8.37 23.20
C LEU A 60 -3.15 -8.69 23.05
N ALA A 61 -2.83 -9.97 23.12
CA ALA A 61 -1.47 -10.46 22.89
C ALA A 61 -1.06 -10.34 21.41
N ASP A 62 0.19 -10.70 21.11
CA ASP A 62 0.78 -10.66 19.76
C ASP A 62 -0.08 -11.37 18.69
N SER A 63 -0.90 -12.34 19.06
CA SER A 63 -1.76 -13.07 18.12
C SER A 63 -3.06 -12.34 17.75
N CYS A 64 -3.43 -11.25 18.44
CA CYS A 64 -4.81 -10.71 18.44
C CYS A 64 -5.86 -11.82 18.57
N ASP A 65 -5.62 -12.80 19.43
CA ASP A 65 -6.61 -13.80 19.75
C ASP A 65 -7.72 -13.16 20.61
N PHE A 66 -8.97 -13.41 20.24
CA PHE A 66 -10.14 -13.01 21.00
C PHE A 66 -11.13 -14.16 21.09
N THR A 67 -12.11 -14.00 21.97
CA THR A 67 -13.34 -14.77 21.90
C THR A 67 -14.40 -13.89 21.25
N ALA A 68 -15.10 -14.39 20.22
CA ALA A 68 -16.17 -13.62 19.58
C ALA A 68 -17.50 -14.33 19.51
N ALA A 69 -18.55 -13.53 19.64
CA ALA A 69 -19.85 -13.87 19.11
C ALA A 69 -19.86 -13.53 17.61
N PHE A 70 -20.37 -14.44 16.80
CA PHE A 70 -20.58 -14.24 15.38
C PHE A 70 -22.06 -14.38 15.06
N ALA A 71 -22.54 -13.64 14.06
CA ALA A 71 -23.84 -13.93 13.50
C ALA A 71 -23.79 -15.29 12.81
N ALA A 72 -24.47 -16.27 13.38
CA ALA A 72 -24.78 -17.51 12.70
C ALA A 72 -26.29 -17.51 12.40
N GLU A 73 -26.68 -17.69 11.14
CA GLU A 73 -28.10 -17.66 10.75
C GLU A 73 -28.96 -18.71 11.48
N SER A 74 -28.34 -19.76 12.04
CA SER A 74 -29.01 -20.91 12.64
C SER A 74 -28.66 -21.23 14.09
N ALA A 75 -27.73 -20.52 14.74
CA ALA A 75 -27.28 -20.85 16.09
C ALA A 75 -27.24 -19.61 17.00
N SER A 76 -27.70 -19.78 18.24
CA SER A 76 -27.53 -18.81 19.34
C SER A 76 -26.09 -18.29 19.37
N ASP A 77 -25.91 -16.98 19.61
CA ASP A 77 -24.61 -16.31 19.72
C ASP A 77 -23.62 -17.14 20.57
N THR A 78 -22.82 -17.97 19.90
CA THR A 78 -21.89 -18.88 20.57
C THR A 78 -20.54 -18.21 20.51
N LEU A 79 -19.98 -17.95 21.68
CA LEU A 79 -18.63 -17.43 21.84
C LEU A 79 -17.62 -18.46 21.31
N ARG A 80 -16.83 -18.07 20.30
CA ARG A 80 -15.80 -18.91 19.67
C ARG A 80 -14.45 -18.21 19.66
N PRO A 81 -13.34 -18.96 19.84
CA PRO A 81 -12.00 -18.42 19.64
C PRO A 81 -11.82 -17.94 18.19
N ALA A 82 -11.23 -16.76 18.03
CA ALA A 82 -11.02 -16.12 16.74
C ALA A 82 -9.79 -15.21 16.77
N LYS A 83 -9.34 -14.80 15.58
CA LYS A 83 -8.12 -14.02 15.32
C LYS A 83 -8.40 -12.84 14.42
N LEU A 84 -7.78 -11.69 14.73
CA LEU A 84 -7.86 -10.51 13.87
C LEU A 84 -6.67 -10.53 12.93
N ARG A 85 -6.94 -10.23 11.67
CA ARG A 85 -5.92 -9.95 10.66
C ARG A 85 -6.17 -8.59 10.05
N VAL A 86 -5.09 -8.01 9.55
CA VAL A 86 -5.15 -6.81 8.72
C VAL A 86 -4.90 -7.24 7.28
N GLU A 87 -5.89 -7.06 6.43
CA GLU A 87 -5.76 -7.30 5.00
C GLU A 87 -5.42 -5.99 4.29
N LEU A 88 -4.52 -6.03 3.33
CA LEU A 88 -4.20 -4.91 2.45
C LEU A 88 -4.43 -5.33 1.00
N GLU A 89 -5.30 -4.60 0.33
CA GLU A 89 -5.52 -4.65 -1.11
C GLU A 89 -4.90 -3.42 -1.78
N ILE A 90 -4.31 -3.66 -2.95
CA ILE A 90 -3.70 -2.64 -3.78
C ILE A 90 -4.14 -2.89 -5.22
N CYS A 91 -4.95 -1.98 -5.76
CA CYS A 91 -5.46 -2.04 -7.12
C CYS A 91 -4.97 -0.84 -7.95
N ASP A 92 -4.98 -1.01 -9.27
CA ASP A 92 -4.80 0.07 -10.23
C ASP A 92 -6.18 0.70 -10.53
N PRO A 93 -6.48 1.93 -10.04
CA PRO A 93 -7.75 2.59 -10.29
C PRO A 93 -7.92 3.03 -11.75
N ALA A 94 -6.87 3.00 -12.57
CA ALA A 94 -6.95 3.26 -14.01
C ALA A 94 -7.27 1.98 -14.82
N CYS A 95 -7.34 0.82 -14.18
CA CYS A 95 -7.74 -0.43 -14.81
C CYS A 95 -9.23 -0.42 -15.18
N ASP A 96 -9.56 -0.99 -16.35
CA ASP A 96 -10.92 -0.97 -16.91
C ASP A 96 -11.96 -1.73 -16.04
N GLY A 97 -11.52 -2.72 -15.27
CA GLY A 97 -12.37 -3.58 -14.44
C GLY A 97 -12.63 -3.06 -13.03
N ASP A 98 -12.14 -1.85 -12.69
CA ASP A 98 -12.17 -1.27 -11.34
C ASP A 98 -11.46 -2.13 -10.26
N CYS A 99 -11.59 -1.73 -8.98
CA CYS A 99 -10.88 -2.38 -7.88
C CYS A 99 -11.61 -3.62 -7.30
N GLU A 100 -12.75 -3.99 -7.84
CA GLU A 100 -13.45 -5.24 -7.49
C GLU A 100 -13.04 -6.38 -8.43
N ASP A 101 -12.51 -6.09 -9.62
CA ASP A 101 -11.97 -7.10 -10.53
C ASP A 101 -10.57 -7.58 -10.07
N PRO A 102 -10.39 -8.89 -9.80
CA PRO A 102 -9.08 -9.45 -9.45
C PRO A 102 -8.00 -9.19 -10.51
N ALA A 103 -8.36 -8.99 -11.79
CA ALA A 103 -7.43 -8.66 -12.86
C ALA A 103 -6.81 -7.26 -12.71
N CYS A 104 -7.44 -6.37 -11.94
CA CYS A 104 -6.96 -5.03 -11.66
C CYS A 104 -6.16 -4.92 -10.37
N MET A 105 -5.98 -6.03 -9.65
CA MET A 105 -5.11 -6.10 -8.48
C MET A 105 -3.64 -6.05 -8.89
N VAL A 106 -2.89 -5.15 -8.25
CA VAL A 106 -1.46 -4.94 -8.49
C VAL A 106 -0.65 -6.06 -7.85
N VAL A 107 -1.12 -6.53 -6.70
CA VAL A 107 -0.64 -7.70 -5.96
C VAL A 107 -1.86 -8.42 -5.37
N GLU A 108 -1.70 -9.70 -5.05
CA GLU A 108 -2.75 -10.44 -4.34
C GLU A 108 -3.05 -9.77 -2.99
N PRO A 109 -4.33 -9.73 -2.56
CA PRO A 109 -4.71 -9.27 -1.23
C PRO A 109 -3.86 -9.97 -0.17
N THR A 110 -3.18 -9.17 0.65
CA THR A 110 -2.21 -9.70 1.61
C THR A 110 -2.74 -9.52 3.01
N GLN A 111 -2.82 -10.62 3.75
CA GLN A 111 -3.16 -10.60 5.16
C GLN A 111 -1.90 -10.62 6.03
N PHE A 112 -1.85 -9.68 6.97
CA PHE A 112 -0.83 -9.62 7.99
C PHE A 112 -1.37 -10.16 9.31
N ALA A 113 -0.62 -11.08 9.91
CA ALA A 113 -0.87 -11.50 11.27
C ALA A 113 -0.57 -10.35 12.24
N CYS A 114 -1.27 -10.33 13.37
CA CYS A 114 -1.09 -9.28 14.35
C CYS A 114 0.29 -9.19 14.98
N ASN A 115 1.09 -10.27 15.01
CA ASN A 115 2.27 -10.41 15.88
C ASN A 115 3.43 -9.44 15.65
N THR A 116 3.32 -8.57 14.66
CA THR A 116 4.36 -7.60 14.31
C THR A 116 3.89 -6.15 14.43
N ALA A 117 2.59 -5.88 14.64
CA ALA A 117 1.96 -4.55 14.54
C ALA A 117 2.29 -3.77 13.25
N ARG A 118 2.89 -4.47 12.28
CA ARG A 118 3.55 -3.92 11.10
C ARG A 118 3.60 -4.96 10.01
N GLY A 119 3.37 -4.53 8.79
CA GLY A 119 3.34 -5.37 7.60
C GLY A 119 4.01 -4.64 6.46
N ALA A 120 4.59 -5.40 5.53
CA ALA A 120 5.20 -4.79 4.37
C ALA A 120 5.15 -5.67 3.13
N LEU A 121 5.12 -5.00 1.97
CA LEU A 121 4.99 -5.60 0.66
C LEU A 121 5.86 -4.86 -0.35
N THR A 122 6.37 -5.60 -1.33
CA THR A 122 6.97 -5.01 -2.52
C THR A 122 5.91 -4.95 -3.61
N ILE A 123 5.79 -3.80 -4.28
CA ILE A 123 4.87 -3.63 -5.40
C ILE A 123 5.64 -3.18 -6.66
N PRO A 124 5.15 -3.49 -7.86
CA PRO A 124 5.67 -2.89 -9.09
C PRO A 124 5.62 -1.37 -8.96
N ALA A 125 6.65 -0.70 -9.44
CA ALA A 125 6.63 0.75 -9.51
C ALA A 125 6.08 1.17 -10.87
N THR A 126 4.87 1.71 -10.88
CA THR A 126 4.29 2.32 -12.08
C THR A 126 4.31 3.84 -11.99
N GLY A 127 4.07 4.50 -13.12
CA GLY A 127 3.92 5.96 -13.18
C GLY A 127 2.53 6.46 -12.76
N GLY A 128 1.60 5.54 -12.44
CA GLY A 128 0.22 5.85 -12.06
C GLY A 128 -0.02 5.87 -10.56
N ASP A 129 -1.23 6.28 -10.17
CA ASP A 129 -1.70 6.17 -8.78
C ASP A 129 -2.14 4.73 -8.49
N TYR A 130 -1.95 4.29 -7.25
CA TYR A 130 -2.58 3.08 -6.72
C TYR A 130 -3.62 3.44 -5.69
N ARG A 131 -4.63 2.59 -5.56
CA ARG A 131 -5.59 2.65 -4.47
C ARG A 131 -5.27 1.57 -3.45
N PHE A 132 -5.08 2.01 -2.22
CA PHE A 132 -4.86 1.15 -1.06
C PHE A 132 -6.17 1.02 -0.29
N THR A 133 -6.59 -0.21 -0.04
CA THR A 133 -7.70 -0.51 0.87
C THR A 133 -7.17 -1.44 1.93
N THR A 134 -7.10 -0.97 3.16
CA THR A 134 -6.84 -1.85 4.32
C THR A 134 -8.19 -2.34 4.84
N ARG A 135 -8.30 -3.56 5.36
CA ARG A 135 -9.49 -4.07 6.05
C ARG A 135 -9.11 -4.88 7.28
N ILE A 136 -10.05 -5.04 8.19
CA ILE A 136 -9.91 -5.99 9.30
C ILE A 136 -10.69 -7.25 8.93
N VAL A 137 -10.04 -8.40 9.09
CA VAL A 137 -10.62 -9.71 8.88
C VAL A 137 -10.67 -10.42 10.24
N ALA A 138 -11.84 -10.94 10.62
CA ALA A 138 -11.95 -11.88 11.71
C ALA A 138 -12.00 -13.31 11.13
N GLU A 139 -11.20 -14.18 11.71
CA GLU A 139 -11.06 -15.59 11.32
C GLU A 139 -11.31 -16.47 12.55
N LEU A 140 -12.04 -17.57 12.43
CA LEU A 140 -12.15 -18.56 13.50
C LEU A 140 -10.79 -19.25 13.75
N ASP A 141 -10.42 -19.43 15.02
CA ASP A 141 -9.15 -20.06 15.33
C ASP A 141 -9.11 -21.52 14.84
N GLY A 142 -8.16 -21.81 13.96
CA GLY A 142 -7.97 -23.14 13.37
C GLY A 142 -8.79 -23.41 12.11
N ASP A 143 -9.56 -22.44 11.61
CA ASP A 143 -10.37 -22.56 10.40
C ASP A 143 -10.33 -21.28 9.53
N PRO A 144 -9.33 -21.15 8.63
CA PRO A 144 -9.15 -19.95 7.82
C PRO A 144 -10.23 -19.72 6.77
N ASP A 145 -10.98 -20.77 6.39
CA ASP A 145 -12.11 -20.66 5.47
C ASP A 145 -13.33 -20.02 6.18
N CYS A 146 -13.32 -20.03 7.51
CA CYS A 146 -14.30 -19.37 8.35
C CYS A 146 -13.84 -17.98 8.77
N ALA A 147 -13.80 -17.08 7.79
CA ALA A 147 -13.44 -15.69 7.98
C ALA A 147 -14.49 -14.73 7.41
N CYS A 148 -14.46 -13.50 7.90
CA CYS A 148 -15.30 -12.39 7.43
C CYS A 148 -14.50 -11.08 7.46
N VAL A 149 -14.84 -10.17 6.57
CA VAL A 149 -14.38 -8.78 6.64
C VAL A 149 -15.29 -8.03 7.61
N LEU A 150 -14.73 -7.34 8.59
CA LEU A 150 -15.52 -6.53 9.53
C LEU A 150 -16.08 -5.29 8.81
N SER A 151 -17.38 -5.06 8.96
CA SER A 151 -18.02 -3.84 8.50
C SER A 151 -17.60 -2.62 9.32
N THR A 152 -17.94 -1.43 8.82
CA THR A 152 -17.74 -0.16 9.54
C THR A 152 -18.51 -0.04 10.85
N ASP A 153 -19.45 -0.96 11.11
CA ASP A 153 -20.24 -0.97 12.33
C ASP A 153 -19.43 -1.47 13.54
N CYS A 154 -18.42 -2.32 13.33
CA CYS A 154 -17.53 -2.81 14.39
C CYS A 154 -16.09 -2.38 14.24
N ALA A 155 -15.68 -1.97 13.05
CA ALA A 155 -14.31 -1.69 12.71
C ALA A 155 -14.22 -0.40 11.90
N LEU A 156 -13.74 0.67 12.52
CA LEU A 156 -13.37 1.85 11.74
C LEU A 156 -12.08 1.55 10.98
N VAL A 157 -12.25 1.26 9.70
CA VAL A 157 -11.18 1.03 8.75
C VAL A 157 -10.83 2.37 8.09
N PRO A 158 -9.55 2.69 7.89
CA PRO A 158 -9.21 3.79 7.00
C PRO A 158 -9.71 3.41 5.60
N GLY A 159 -10.63 4.21 5.07
CA GLY A 159 -11.15 4.02 3.72
C GLY A 159 -10.07 4.10 2.64
N PRO A 160 -10.45 3.92 1.37
CA PRO A 160 -9.52 3.95 0.24
C PRO A 160 -8.60 5.18 0.27
N ARG A 161 -7.31 4.96 0.04
CA ARG A 161 -6.32 6.02 -0.12
C ARG A 161 -5.70 5.91 -1.51
N ASP A 162 -5.79 6.99 -2.28
CA ASP A 162 -5.15 7.07 -3.59
C ASP A 162 -3.73 7.66 -3.41
N ARG A 163 -2.71 7.00 -3.98
CA ARG A 163 -1.31 7.44 -3.90
C ARG A 163 -0.46 6.89 -5.04
N ALA A 164 0.28 7.76 -5.73
CA ALA A 164 1.39 7.35 -6.59
C ALA A 164 2.58 6.82 -5.80
N VAL A 165 3.09 5.64 -6.19
CA VAL A 165 4.32 5.06 -5.62
C VAL A 165 5.43 5.15 -6.64
N ARG A 166 6.47 5.94 -6.32
CA ARG A 166 7.67 5.99 -7.16
C ARG A 166 8.61 4.84 -6.81
N PRO A 167 9.32 4.30 -7.80
CA PRO A 167 10.28 3.24 -7.53
C PRO A 167 11.35 3.67 -6.53
N GLY A 168 11.72 2.78 -5.61
CA GLY A 168 12.71 3.02 -4.57
C GLY A 168 12.27 3.94 -3.42
N LEU A 169 11.02 4.40 -3.40
CA LEU A 169 10.42 4.99 -2.21
C LEU A 169 9.67 3.91 -1.42
N VAL A 170 10.06 3.75 -0.15
CA VAL A 170 9.16 3.20 0.86
C VAL A 170 7.96 4.15 0.91
N THR A 171 6.76 3.68 0.63
CA THR A 171 5.56 4.43 0.98
C THR A 171 5.63 4.58 2.49
N ASP A 172 5.86 5.82 2.92
CA ASP A 172 5.90 6.27 4.31
C ASP A 172 5.00 5.41 5.19
N LEU A 173 5.53 4.93 6.33
CA LEU A 173 4.85 4.06 7.26
C LEU A 173 3.42 4.55 7.50
N GLN A 174 2.44 3.82 6.96
CA GLN A 174 1.04 4.21 7.18
C GLN A 174 0.61 3.65 8.53
N ASN A 175 0.41 4.52 9.51
CA ASN A 175 -0.16 4.12 10.79
C ASN A 175 -1.68 4.10 10.69
N TYR A 176 -2.28 2.95 10.99
CA TYR A 176 -3.70 2.72 11.02
C TYR A 176 -4.19 2.50 12.45
N GLN A 177 -5.23 3.21 12.85
CA GLN A 177 -5.90 2.97 14.12
C GLN A 177 -7.28 2.42 13.80
N PHE A 178 -7.52 1.20 14.27
CA PHE A 178 -8.77 0.50 14.10
C PHE A 178 -9.54 0.55 15.40
N VAL A 179 -10.70 1.18 15.38
CA VAL A 179 -11.58 1.22 16.55
C VAL A 179 -12.45 -0.02 16.53
N LEU A 180 -12.40 -0.80 17.61
CA LEU A 180 -13.22 -1.99 17.83
C LEU A 180 -14.30 -1.70 18.87
N ASP A 181 -15.51 -2.19 18.60
CA ASP A 181 -16.55 -2.28 19.61
C ASP A 181 -16.30 -3.51 20.48
N VAL A 182 -15.99 -3.29 21.76
CA VAL A 182 -15.64 -4.35 22.72
C VAL A 182 -16.66 -4.36 23.85
N THR A 183 -16.94 -5.54 24.39
CA THR A 183 -17.84 -5.66 25.55
C THR A 183 -17.17 -5.14 26.84
N ASP A 184 -17.86 -5.22 27.98
CA ASP A 184 -17.27 -4.94 29.30
C ASP A 184 -16.03 -5.80 29.60
N ASP A 185 -15.90 -6.96 28.93
CA ASP A 185 -14.66 -7.72 28.84
C ASP A 185 -13.95 -7.43 27.50
N PRO A 186 -12.78 -6.76 27.52
CA PRO A 186 -12.09 -6.36 26.29
C PRO A 186 -11.40 -7.53 25.56
N SER A 187 -11.49 -8.75 26.11
CA SER A 187 -11.10 -9.99 25.41
C SER A 187 -12.25 -10.63 24.62
N ILE A 188 -13.46 -10.07 24.74
CA ILE A 188 -14.67 -10.51 24.04
C ILE A 188 -15.12 -9.45 23.05
N LEU A 189 -15.27 -9.87 21.78
CA LEU A 189 -15.82 -9.06 20.70
C LEU A 189 -17.22 -9.55 20.32
N ASP A 190 -18.20 -8.66 20.28
CA ASP A 190 -19.48 -8.95 19.66
C ASP A 190 -19.43 -8.58 18.18
N LEU A 191 -19.22 -9.58 17.32
CA LEU A 191 -19.15 -9.40 15.87
C LEU A 191 -20.47 -9.73 15.18
N THR A 192 -21.51 -10.11 15.92
CA THR A 192 -22.85 -10.40 15.37
C THR A 192 -23.41 -9.26 14.49
N PRO A 193 -23.27 -7.97 14.80
CA PRO A 193 -23.86 -6.92 13.95
C PRO A 193 -23.08 -6.63 12.65
N CYS A 194 -21.86 -7.14 12.48
CA CYS A 194 -20.89 -6.61 11.52
C CYS A 194 -20.03 -7.64 10.79
N CYS A 195 -20.20 -8.92 11.12
CA CYS A 195 -19.49 -10.03 10.54
C CYS A 195 -20.45 -11.21 10.39
N ALA A 196 -20.74 -11.55 9.14
CA ALA A 196 -21.42 -12.79 8.80
C ALA A 196 -20.37 -13.79 8.31
N LEU A 197 -20.25 -14.91 9.01
CA LEU A 197 -19.42 -16.01 8.55
C LEU A 197 -20.13 -16.79 7.43
N PRO A 198 -19.40 -17.53 6.60
CA PRO A 198 -20.01 -18.44 5.63
C PRO A 198 -20.95 -19.45 6.31
N ASP A 199 -22.03 -19.87 5.63
CA ASP A 199 -22.99 -20.85 6.18
C ASP A 199 -22.36 -22.18 6.60
N SER A 200 -21.26 -22.57 5.96
CA SER A 200 -20.49 -23.77 6.30
C SER A 200 -19.80 -23.70 7.67
N CYS A 201 -19.71 -22.50 8.25
CA CYS A 201 -19.05 -22.19 9.51
C CYS A 201 -20.03 -22.03 10.68
N ALA A 202 -21.32 -22.31 10.45
CA ALA A 202 -22.37 -22.29 11.46
C ALA A 202 -22.27 -23.46 12.45
#